data_AF-A0A7S4W3D9-F1
#
_entry.id   AF-A0A7S4W3D9-F1
#
_cell.length_a   1.000
_cell.length_b   1.000
_cell.length_c   1.000
_cell.angle_alpha   90.00
_cell.angle_beta   90.00
_cell.angle_gamma   90.00
#
_symmetry.space_group_name_H-M   'P 1'
#
loop_
_entity.id
_entity.type
_entity.pdbx_description
1 polymer ?
#
loop_
_entity_poly.entity_id
_entity_poly.type
_entity_poly.pdbx_seq_one_letter_code
_entity_poly.pdbx_strand_id
1 'polypeptide(L)'
;VECVPAKGAAPPCKGTIASAGSMRACFPRGLASMLPSGASRPSPPPPRSECFRDLTRTLQGGGTFIVGRQRLYPVRAAADRPGDVSPGACRAAFEALCRAVQDELVAQGVGLSAAGDMRRACVSAEQVDGRALRRLAHAVAVHICIGPGMQAAATSRLPPVLWQPLFAVCVGGGQVRVLTFAFVGEPVLGDRPDRKRTPLVLRLATGDLAAAARLATAGELGSPTTTVHLVVEPAAEEAQFILDHIVSLEDELFAAVGTGRWSAFLGGGAEYPQAPHQPSPAGWRAPRAGFPGRPRHVEFPGGIPGLGGL
;
A
#
# COMPACT_ATOMS: atom_id res chain seq x y z
N VAL A 1 -41.56 -5.21 47.49
CA VAL A 1 -41.24 -6.49 46.83
C VAL A 1 -39.73 -6.53 46.68
N GLU A 2 -39.07 -7.13 47.67
CA GLU A 2 -37.66 -7.53 47.58
C GLU A 2 -37.55 -8.67 46.55
N CYS A 3 -36.52 -8.62 45.70
CA CYS A 3 -35.95 -9.80 45.08
C CYS A 3 -34.44 -9.61 44.87
N VAL A 4 -33.72 -10.65 45.29
CA VAL A 4 -32.29 -10.83 45.54
C VAL A 4 -31.47 -10.97 44.25
N PRO A 5 -30.16 -10.60 44.22
CA PRO A 5 -29.28 -10.87 43.08
C PRO A 5 -28.69 -12.29 43.12
N ALA A 6 -28.72 -12.98 41.98
CA ALA A 6 -28.11 -14.29 41.81
C ALA A 6 -26.57 -14.19 41.62
N LYS A 7 -25.84 -14.74 42.59
CA LYS A 7 -24.43 -15.12 42.50
C LYS A 7 -24.30 -16.39 41.66
N GLY A 8 -23.45 -16.36 40.63
CA GLY A 8 -22.98 -17.55 39.92
C GLY A 8 -21.48 -17.43 39.64
N ALA A 9 -20.67 -18.06 40.48
CA ALA A 9 -19.22 -18.17 40.31
C ALA A 9 -18.91 -19.37 39.40
N ALA A 10 -18.11 -19.16 38.35
CA ALA A 10 -17.57 -20.22 37.50
C ALA A 10 -16.15 -20.61 37.96
N PRO A 11 -15.77 -21.90 37.90
CA PRO A 11 -14.44 -22.37 38.32
C PRO A 11 -13.36 -22.12 37.25
N PRO A 12 -12.08 -22.00 37.65
CA PRO A 12 -10.98 -21.79 36.70
C PRO A 12 -10.55 -23.10 36.02
N CYS A 13 -10.72 -23.17 34.70
CA CYS A 13 -10.11 -24.20 33.86
C CYS A 13 -8.61 -23.96 33.74
N LYS A 14 -7.80 -24.74 34.48
CA LYS A 14 -6.36 -24.87 34.24
C LYS A 14 -6.15 -25.86 33.09
N GLY A 15 -6.01 -25.33 31.88
CA GLY A 15 -5.58 -26.09 30.70
C GLY A 15 -4.11 -25.82 30.41
N THR A 16 -3.27 -26.83 30.66
CA THR A 16 -1.85 -26.87 30.28
C THR A 16 -1.77 -26.89 28.75
N ILE A 17 -1.27 -25.82 28.12
CA ILE A 17 -1.00 -25.78 26.68
C ILE A 17 0.35 -26.46 26.45
N ALA A 18 0.32 -27.57 25.73
CA ALA A 18 1.50 -28.25 25.23
C ALA A 18 2.27 -27.31 24.28
N SER A 19 3.58 -27.21 24.52
CA SER A 19 4.56 -26.54 23.66
C SER A 19 4.42 -27.03 22.21
N ALA A 20 3.98 -26.14 21.32
CA ALA A 20 4.08 -26.33 19.89
C ALA A 20 5.56 -26.30 19.51
N GLY A 21 6.05 -27.41 18.95
CA GLY A 21 7.41 -27.51 18.42
C GLY A 21 7.63 -26.45 17.34
N SER A 22 8.68 -25.65 17.52
CA SER A 22 9.17 -24.66 16.56
C SER A 22 9.54 -25.34 15.24
N MET A 23 8.61 -25.37 14.29
CA MET A 23 8.93 -25.61 12.89
C MET A 23 9.60 -24.35 12.34
N ARG A 24 10.92 -24.25 12.50
CA ARG A 24 11.73 -23.31 11.73
C ARG A 24 11.63 -23.71 10.26
N ALA A 25 10.74 -23.07 9.52
CA ALA A 25 10.77 -23.12 8.07
C ALA A 25 12.14 -22.58 7.62
N CYS A 26 12.98 -23.48 7.08
CA CYS A 26 14.21 -23.10 6.41
C CYS A 26 13.86 -22.35 5.12
N PHE A 27 13.56 -21.05 5.25
CA PHE A 27 13.47 -20.17 4.10
C PHE A 27 14.84 -20.13 3.42
N PRO A 28 14.91 -20.24 2.08
CA PRO A 28 16.17 -20.04 1.36
C PRO A 28 16.67 -18.62 1.66
N ARG A 29 17.70 -18.52 2.49
CA ARG A 29 18.35 -17.27 2.95
C ARG A 29 18.96 -16.42 1.82
N GLY A 30 18.73 -16.75 0.55
CA GLY A 30 19.39 -16.13 -0.61
C GLY A 30 18.54 -15.14 -1.42
N LEU A 31 17.23 -15.02 -1.20
CA LEU A 31 16.38 -14.15 -2.04
C LEU A 31 16.30 -12.69 -1.56
N ALA A 32 16.43 -12.44 -0.25
CA ALA A 32 16.33 -11.09 0.30
C ALA A 32 17.56 -10.21 0.01
N SER A 33 18.73 -10.79 -0.29
CA SER A 33 19.99 -10.02 -0.45
C SER A 33 20.24 -9.50 -1.87
N MET A 34 19.31 -9.66 -2.82
CA MET A 34 19.52 -9.29 -4.23
C MET A 34 18.57 -8.22 -4.76
N LEU A 35 17.69 -7.66 -3.92
CA LEU A 35 16.74 -6.64 -4.38
C LEU A 35 17.30 -5.24 -4.09
N PRO A 36 17.72 -4.49 -5.12
CA PRO A 36 18.21 -3.12 -4.92
C PRO A 36 17.07 -2.24 -4.42
N SER A 37 17.32 -1.48 -3.35
CA SER A 37 16.52 -0.31 -3.01
C SER A 37 16.80 0.76 -4.06
N GLY A 38 15.99 0.78 -5.12
CA GLY A 38 16.09 1.74 -6.22
C GLY A 38 14.92 2.71 -6.24
N ALA A 39 15.19 3.99 -6.45
CA ALA A 39 14.14 4.95 -6.82
C ALA A 39 13.74 4.67 -8.29
N SER A 40 12.49 4.29 -8.54
CA SER A 40 11.98 4.09 -9.90
C SER A 40 11.45 5.41 -10.47
N ARG A 41 11.66 5.62 -11.78
CA ARG A 41 11.11 6.78 -12.50
C ARG A 41 9.63 6.51 -12.79
N PRO A 42 8.69 7.40 -12.43
CA PRO A 42 7.25 7.13 -12.57
C PRO A 42 6.84 7.00 -14.04
N SER A 43 5.92 6.06 -14.33
CA SER A 43 5.23 6.00 -15.61
C SER A 43 4.32 7.23 -15.80
N PRO A 44 3.90 7.57 -17.04
CA PRO A 44 2.83 8.55 -17.21
C PRO A 44 1.61 8.14 -16.37
N PRO A 45 0.90 9.11 -15.75
CA PRO A 45 -0.26 8.81 -14.94
C PRO A 45 -1.38 8.20 -15.80
N PRO A 46 -2.15 7.24 -15.28
CA PRO A 46 -3.29 6.68 -16.00
C PRO A 46 -4.34 7.75 -16.27
N PRO A 47 -5.24 7.55 -17.26
CA PRO A 47 -6.40 8.40 -17.45
C PRO A 47 -7.17 8.57 -16.14
N ARG A 48 -7.58 9.81 -15.84
CA ARG A 48 -8.25 10.15 -14.58
C ARG A 48 -9.49 9.29 -14.28
N SER A 49 -10.23 8.90 -15.31
CA SER A 49 -11.39 8.02 -15.20
C SER A 49 -11.03 6.61 -14.73
N GLU A 50 -9.90 6.06 -15.18
CA GLU A 50 -9.42 4.74 -14.75
C GLU A 50 -8.96 4.78 -13.30
N CYS A 51 -8.19 5.81 -12.91
CA CYS A 51 -7.79 6.05 -11.53
C CYS A 51 -8.99 6.06 -10.57
N PHE A 52 -10.08 6.73 -10.93
CA PHE A 52 -11.28 6.77 -10.08
C PHE A 52 -12.05 5.44 -10.05
N ARG A 53 -12.04 4.66 -11.13
CA ARG A 53 -12.62 3.31 -11.13
C ARG A 53 -11.83 2.38 -10.20
N ASP A 54 -10.51 2.47 -10.24
CA ASP A 54 -9.63 1.67 -9.37
C ASP A 54 -9.78 2.09 -7.91
N LEU A 55 -9.75 3.39 -7.61
CA LEU A 55 -10.05 3.90 -6.27
C LEU A 55 -11.39 3.35 -5.75
N THR A 56 -12.44 3.36 -6.59
CA THR A 56 -13.77 2.87 -6.21
C THR A 56 -13.74 1.40 -5.83
N ARG A 57 -13.09 0.56 -6.64
CA ARG A 57 -12.93 -0.88 -6.34
C ARG A 57 -12.16 -1.10 -5.05
N THR A 58 -11.06 -0.36 -4.85
CA THR A 58 -10.24 -0.47 -3.64
C THR A 58 -11.02 -0.09 -2.38
N LEU A 59 -11.78 1.02 -2.42
CA LEU A 59 -12.62 1.45 -1.30
C LEU A 59 -13.75 0.45 -1.01
N GLN A 60 -14.41 -0.07 -2.05
CA GLN A 60 -15.45 -1.09 -1.89
C GLN A 60 -14.89 -2.42 -1.36
N GLY A 61 -13.65 -2.75 -1.70
CA GLY A 61 -12.93 -3.92 -1.18
C GLY A 61 -12.43 -3.76 0.26
N GLY A 62 -12.56 -2.57 0.86
CA GLY A 62 -12.10 -2.30 2.23
C GLY A 62 -10.57 -2.25 2.37
N GLY A 63 -9.85 -2.06 1.27
CA GLY A 63 -8.38 -2.08 1.24
C GLY A 63 -7.71 -0.75 1.59
N THR A 64 -8.46 0.30 1.92
CA THR A 64 -7.92 1.65 2.15
C THR A 64 -8.18 2.14 3.57
N PHE A 65 -7.14 2.67 4.21
CA PHE A 65 -7.18 3.17 5.58
C PHE A 65 -6.58 4.58 5.66
N ILE A 66 -7.06 5.39 6.58
CA ILE A 66 -6.35 6.59 7.05
C ILE A 66 -5.52 6.19 8.27
N VAL A 67 -4.28 6.68 8.31
CA VAL A 67 -3.36 6.57 9.45
C VAL A 67 -2.99 7.98 9.89
N GLY A 68 -3.35 8.32 11.11
CA GLY A 68 -3.07 9.61 11.76
C GLY A 68 -3.30 9.47 13.26
N ARG A 69 -3.14 10.52 14.09
CA ARG A 69 -3.40 10.55 15.56
C ARG A 69 -3.36 9.21 16.34
N GLN A 70 -2.36 8.35 16.13
CA GLN A 70 -2.29 7.01 16.73
C GLN A 70 -3.55 6.14 16.50
N ARG A 71 -4.17 6.29 15.34
CA ARG A 71 -5.35 5.55 14.90
C ARG A 71 -5.23 5.14 13.44
N LEU A 72 -5.75 3.95 13.16
CA LEU A 72 -5.92 3.42 11.81
C LEU A 72 -7.40 3.13 11.62
N TYR A 73 -8.03 3.74 10.61
CA TYR A 73 -9.46 3.56 10.36
C TYR A 73 -9.79 3.42 8.86
N PRO A 74 -10.77 2.58 8.50
CA PRO A 74 -11.08 2.30 7.10
C PRO A 74 -11.78 3.49 6.44
N VAL A 75 -11.45 3.74 5.16
CA VAL A 75 -12.19 4.68 4.30
C VAL A 75 -13.32 3.92 3.63
N ARG A 76 -14.57 4.31 3.92
CA ARG A 76 -15.76 3.68 3.33
C ARG A 76 -16.36 4.58 2.26
N ALA A 77 -16.47 4.06 1.04
CA ALA A 77 -17.29 4.68 0.00
C ALA A 77 -18.76 4.30 0.21
N ALA A 78 -19.66 5.27 0.09
CA ALA A 78 -21.08 4.96 -0.07
C ALA A 78 -21.26 4.38 -1.48
N ALA A 79 -21.65 3.11 -1.56
CA ALA A 79 -21.99 2.44 -2.80
C ALA A 79 -23.33 1.73 -2.63
N ASP A 80 -24.23 1.94 -3.58
CA ASP A 80 -25.56 1.31 -3.55
C ASP A 80 -25.44 -0.21 -3.74
N ARG A 81 -24.43 -0.66 -4.48
CA ARG A 81 -24.17 -2.07 -4.79
C ARG A 81 -22.66 -2.36 -4.85
N PRO A 82 -22.20 -3.51 -4.32
CA PRO A 82 -20.82 -3.96 -4.50
C PRO A 82 -20.45 -4.09 -5.98
N GLY A 83 -19.29 -3.58 -6.36
CA GLY A 83 -18.79 -3.61 -7.74
C GLY A 83 -19.31 -2.49 -8.64
N ASP A 84 -20.14 -1.57 -8.13
CA ASP A 84 -20.56 -0.42 -8.93
C ASP A 84 -19.37 0.52 -9.19
N VAL A 85 -19.03 0.68 -10.47
CA VAL A 85 -17.99 1.58 -10.97
C VAL A 85 -18.58 2.64 -11.90
N SER A 86 -19.87 2.93 -11.75
CA SER A 86 -20.54 4.03 -12.44
C SER A 86 -19.84 5.38 -12.16
N PRO A 87 -20.01 6.39 -13.03
CA PRO A 87 -19.48 7.72 -12.76
C PRO A 87 -19.97 8.32 -11.43
N GLY A 88 -21.19 7.98 -11.00
CA GLY A 88 -21.75 8.37 -9.71
C GLY A 88 -21.01 7.74 -8.54
N ALA A 89 -20.83 6.41 -8.57
CA ALA A 89 -20.03 5.69 -7.57
C ALA A 89 -18.57 6.18 -7.52
N CYS A 90 -17.95 6.42 -8.69
CA CYS A 90 -16.61 6.97 -8.78
C CYS A 90 -16.48 8.35 -8.12
N ARG A 91 -17.47 9.22 -8.33
CA ARG A 91 -17.52 10.53 -7.67
C ARG A 91 -17.71 10.37 -6.16
N ALA A 92 -18.63 9.52 -5.72
CA ALA A 92 -18.90 9.27 -4.31
C ALA A 92 -17.68 8.71 -3.57
N ALA A 93 -16.95 7.77 -4.19
CA ALA A 93 -15.70 7.22 -3.69
C ALA A 93 -14.62 8.32 -3.53
N PHE A 94 -14.49 9.19 -4.53
CA PHE A 94 -13.55 10.31 -4.47
C PHE A 94 -13.92 11.34 -3.38
N GLU A 95 -15.20 11.67 -3.23
CA GLU A 95 -15.68 12.55 -2.15
C GLU A 95 -15.47 11.92 -0.76
N ALA A 96 -15.64 10.60 -0.63
CA ALA A 96 -15.37 9.89 0.62
C ALA A 96 -13.88 9.96 0.99
N LEU A 97 -12.97 9.81 0.02
CA LEU A 97 -11.54 10.02 0.24
C LEU A 97 -11.23 11.47 0.63
N CYS A 98 -11.83 12.46 -0.05
CA CYS A 98 -11.65 13.89 0.30
C CYS A 98 -12.06 14.16 1.75
N ARG A 99 -13.24 13.69 2.16
CA ARG A 99 -13.73 13.84 3.54
C ARG A 99 -12.82 13.15 4.56
N ALA A 100 -12.42 11.91 4.31
CA ALA A 100 -11.55 11.18 5.23
C ALA A 100 -10.19 11.88 5.46
N VAL A 101 -9.61 12.47 4.41
CA VAL A 101 -8.38 13.28 4.51
C VAL A 101 -8.66 14.60 5.24
N GLN A 102 -9.76 15.30 4.94
CA GLN A 102 -10.15 16.53 5.63
C GLN A 102 -10.37 16.31 7.13
N ASP A 103 -11.11 15.28 7.49
CA ASP A 103 -11.43 14.94 8.88
C ASP A 103 -10.15 14.67 9.67
N GLU A 104 -9.17 13.99 9.08
CA GLU A 104 -7.88 13.75 9.74
C GLU A 104 -7.03 15.03 9.85
N LEU A 105 -7.00 15.88 8.81
CA LEU A 105 -6.31 17.18 8.86
C LEU A 105 -6.90 18.06 9.97
N VAL A 106 -8.22 18.19 10.03
CA VAL A 106 -8.93 18.95 11.08
C VAL A 106 -8.69 18.33 12.45
N ALA A 107 -8.77 17.00 12.56
CA ALA A 107 -8.50 16.31 13.82
C ALA A 107 -7.07 16.59 14.34
N GLN A 108 -6.09 16.78 13.45
CA GLN A 108 -4.72 17.13 13.82
C GLN A 108 -4.48 18.63 14.03
N GLY A 109 -5.50 19.48 13.88
CA GLY A 109 -5.35 20.93 13.92
C GLY A 109 -4.47 21.42 12.77
N VAL A 110 -4.62 20.85 11.58
CA VAL A 110 -3.86 21.23 10.37
C VAL A 110 -4.81 21.83 9.35
N GLY A 111 -4.61 23.09 9.01
CA GLY A 111 -5.29 23.77 7.91
C GLY A 111 -4.59 23.53 6.58
N LEU A 112 -5.32 23.71 5.48
CA LEU A 112 -4.80 23.60 4.12
C LEU A 112 -5.17 24.86 3.34
N SER A 113 -4.18 25.69 3.00
CA SER A 113 -4.44 26.94 2.26
C SER A 113 -4.78 26.66 0.80
N ALA A 114 -5.34 27.67 0.10
CA ALA A 114 -5.56 27.60 -1.35
C ALA A 114 -4.28 27.38 -2.17
N ALA A 115 -3.11 27.76 -1.62
CA ALA A 115 -1.81 27.49 -2.22
C ALA A 115 -1.35 26.03 -2.00
N GLY A 116 -2.01 25.26 -1.14
CA GLY A 116 -1.61 23.92 -0.74
C GLY A 116 -0.64 23.89 0.44
N ASP A 117 -0.52 24.98 1.20
CA ASP A 117 0.31 24.99 2.41
C ASP A 117 -0.43 24.32 3.56
N MET A 118 0.23 23.37 4.22
CA MET A 118 -0.24 22.78 5.47
C MET A 118 0.32 23.58 6.64
N ARG A 119 -0.56 24.09 7.52
CA ARG A 119 -0.14 24.84 8.71
C ARG A 119 -0.87 24.34 9.94
N ARG A 120 -0.15 24.17 11.05
CA ARG A 120 -0.77 23.87 12.35
C ARG A 120 -1.42 25.14 12.91
N ALA A 121 -2.70 25.06 13.22
CA ALA A 121 -3.47 26.09 13.91
C ALA A 121 -4.67 25.44 14.61
N CYS A 122 -5.37 26.15 15.50
CA CYS A 122 -6.68 25.70 15.97
C CYS A 122 -7.67 25.78 14.79
N VAL A 123 -7.82 24.66 14.09
CA VAL A 123 -8.41 24.62 12.74
C VAL A 123 -9.85 24.15 12.79
N SER A 124 -10.76 24.96 12.23
CA SER A 124 -12.10 24.54 11.85
C SER A 124 -12.10 23.99 10.42
N ALA A 125 -13.13 23.25 10.04
CA ALA A 125 -13.26 22.70 8.68
C ALA A 125 -13.22 23.79 7.58
N GLU A 126 -13.59 25.03 7.90
CA GLU A 126 -13.60 26.19 6.98
C GLU A 126 -12.20 26.63 6.54
N GLN A 127 -11.17 26.27 7.31
CA GLN A 127 -9.77 26.61 7.00
C GLN A 127 -9.08 25.57 6.10
N VAL A 128 -9.82 24.56 5.64
CA VAL A 128 -9.36 23.61 4.62
C VAL A 128 -9.93 24.03 3.27
N ASP A 129 -9.09 24.62 2.43
CA ASP A 129 -9.49 25.02 1.09
C ASP A 129 -9.92 23.80 0.25
N GLY A 130 -11.17 23.81 -0.21
CA GLY A 130 -11.76 22.67 -0.90
C GLY A 130 -11.09 22.36 -2.25
N ARG A 131 -10.49 23.35 -2.92
CA ARG A 131 -9.79 23.13 -4.21
C ARG A 131 -8.44 22.47 -3.98
N ALA A 132 -7.67 22.95 -3.00
CA ALA A 132 -6.41 22.34 -2.59
C ALA A 132 -6.63 20.92 -2.08
N LEU A 133 -7.67 20.69 -1.25
CA LEU A 133 -8.04 19.37 -0.76
C LEU A 133 -8.34 18.39 -1.91
N ARG A 134 -9.12 18.80 -2.91
CA ARG A 134 -9.42 17.96 -4.08
C ARG A 134 -8.16 17.63 -4.89
N ARG A 135 -7.20 18.56 -5.00
CA ARG A 135 -5.91 18.29 -5.67
C ARG A 135 -5.08 17.28 -4.91
N LEU A 136 -4.98 17.45 -3.59
CA LEU A 136 -4.30 16.51 -2.71
C LEU A 136 -4.95 15.12 -2.77
N ALA A 137 -6.28 15.03 -2.63
CA ALA A 137 -7.01 13.78 -2.74
C ALA A 137 -6.85 13.11 -4.10
N HIS A 138 -6.72 13.89 -5.19
CA HIS A 138 -6.39 13.34 -6.51
C HIS A 138 -4.99 12.73 -6.54
N ALA A 139 -3.98 13.41 -5.97
CA ALA A 139 -2.63 12.86 -5.85
C ALA A 139 -2.63 11.56 -5.04
N VAL A 140 -3.35 11.54 -3.91
CA VAL A 140 -3.56 10.33 -3.09
C VAL A 140 -4.22 9.21 -3.89
N ALA A 141 -5.29 9.50 -4.63
CA ALA A 141 -6.02 8.52 -5.43
C ALA A 141 -5.14 7.83 -6.48
N VAL A 142 -4.27 8.59 -7.16
CA VAL A 142 -3.31 8.04 -8.15
C VAL A 142 -2.39 7.00 -7.52
N HIS A 143 -2.05 7.16 -6.24
CA HIS A 143 -1.17 6.22 -5.52
C HIS A 143 -1.90 5.08 -4.79
N ILE A 144 -3.23 5.15 -4.67
CA ILE A 144 -4.08 4.04 -4.19
C ILE A 144 -4.38 3.03 -5.33
N CYS A 145 -4.10 3.40 -6.58
CA CYS A 145 -4.25 2.49 -7.71
C CYS A 145 -3.18 1.40 -7.68
N ILE A 146 -3.44 0.28 -8.37
CA ILE A 146 -2.51 -0.85 -8.47
C ILE A 146 -1.26 -0.50 -9.33
N GLY A 147 -1.38 0.53 -10.19
CA GLY A 147 -0.34 0.95 -11.13
C GLY A 147 1.05 1.12 -10.51
N PRO A 148 1.24 1.97 -9.47
CA PRO A 148 2.52 2.11 -8.79
C PRO A 148 3.08 0.79 -8.24
N GLY A 149 2.20 -0.07 -7.70
CA GLY A 149 2.55 -1.40 -7.22
C GLY A 149 3.13 -2.29 -8.31
N MET A 150 2.45 -2.36 -9.44
CA MET A 150 2.85 -3.17 -10.59
C MET A 150 4.12 -2.64 -11.25
N GLN A 151 4.24 -1.32 -11.35
CA GLN A 151 5.46 -0.69 -11.87
C GLN A 151 6.67 -1.00 -10.99
N ALA A 152 6.50 -0.94 -9.67
CA ALA A 152 7.56 -1.25 -8.73
C ALA A 152 7.95 -2.73 -8.79
N ALA A 153 6.97 -3.64 -8.88
CA ALA A 153 7.22 -5.07 -9.07
C ALA A 153 8.00 -5.35 -10.37
N ALA A 154 7.59 -4.74 -11.48
CA ALA A 154 8.26 -4.88 -12.78
C ALA A 154 9.71 -4.35 -12.74
N THR A 155 9.94 -3.20 -12.11
CA THR A 155 11.27 -2.59 -11.99
C THR A 155 12.21 -3.43 -11.12
N SER A 156 11.68 -4.05 -10.07
CA SER A 156 12.43 -4.88 -9.12
C SER A 156 12.51 -6.35 -9.53
N ARG A 157 12.06 -6.72 -10.73
CA ARG A 157 12.03 -8.11 -11.24
C ARG A 157 11.27 -9.09 -10.33
N LEU A 158 10.31 -8.57 -9.57
CA LEU A 158 9.38 -9.40 -8.80
C LEU A 158 8.29 -9.91 -9.74
N PRO A 159 7.68 -11.07 -9.46
CA PRO A 159 6.46 -11.47 -10.14
C PRO A 159 5.44 -10.32 -10.08
N PRO A 160 4.79 -9.96 -11.20
CA PRO A 160 3.88 -8.82 -11.27
C PRO A 160 2.51 -9.21 -10.66
N VAL A 161 2.52 -9.67 -9.42
CA VAL A 161 1.34 -10.10 -8.68
C VAL A 161 1.46 -9.59 -7.25
N LEU A 162 0.50 -8.76 -6.86
CA LEU A 162 0.36 -8.24 -5.50
C LEU A 162 -0.79 -8.97 -4.83
N TRP A 163 -0.49 -9.77 -3.82
CA TRP A 163 -1.52 -10.48 -3.07
C TRP A 163 -1.98 -9.62 -1.88
N GLN A 164 -3.30 -9.52 -1.70
CA GLN A 164 -3.96 -8.75 -0.64
C GLN A 164 -3.44 -7.30 -0.51
N PRO A 165 -3.43 -6.47 -1.57
CA PRO A 165 -2.93 -5.11 -1.47
C PRO A 165 -3.77 -4.28 -0.49
N LEU A 166 -3.09 -3.57 0.41
CA LEU A 166 -3.68 -2.63 1.38
C LEU A 166 -2.98 -1.29 1.27
N PHE A 167 -3.77 -0.21 1.30
CA PHE A 167 -3.32 1.16 1.13
C PHE A 167 -3.56 1.97 2.41
N ALA A 168 -2.52 2.57 2.94
CA ALA A 168 -2.59 3.43 4.11
C ALA A 168 -2.25 4.87 3.74
N VAL A 169 -3.24 5.77 3.82
CA VAL A 169 -3.07 7.20 3.65
C VAL A 169 -2.62 7.79 4.97
N CYS A 170 -1.34 8.08 5.06
CA CYS A 170 -0.68 8.60 6.24
C CYS A 170 -0.75 10.12 6.25
N VAL A 171 -1.43 10.68 7.25
CA VAL A 171 -1.55 12.12 7.49
C VAL A 171 -0.86 12.42 8.81
N GLY A 172 0.19 13.24 8.79
CA GLY A 172 0.96 13.53 10.00
C GLY A 172 2.26 14.27 9.72
N GLY A 173 2.85 14.90 10.74
CA GLY A 173 4.12 15.61 10.58
C GLY A 173 4.10 16.74 9.54
N GLY A 174 2.91 17.27 9.20
CA GLY A 174 2.74 18.25 8.13
C GLY A 174 2.89 17.67 6.71
N GLN A 175 2.81 16.34 6.56
CA GLN A 175 2.94 15.62 5.30
C GLN A 175 1.72 14.75 5.06
N VAL A 176 1.50 14.39 3.79
CA VAL A 176 0.55 13.35 3.40
C VAL A 176 1.25 12.35 2.50
N ARG A 177 1.20 11.07 2.86
CA ARG A 177 1.84 9.98 2.09
C ARG A 177 0.88 8.84 1.89
N VAL A 178 1.12 8.04 0.86
CA VAL A 178 0.44 6.75 0.67
C VAL A 178 1.47 5.65 0.85
N LEU A 179 1.13 4.69 1.70
CA LEU A 179 1.82 3.42 1.79
C LEU A 179 1.00 2.34 1.08
N THR A 180 1.66 1.47 0.34
CA THR A 180 1.05 0.25 -0.23
C THR A 180 1.77 -0.95 0.36
N PHE A 181 1.01 -1.86 0.95
CA PHE A 181 1.49 -3.12 1.48
C PHE A 181 0.87 -4.27 0.67
N ALA A 182 1.65 -5.26 0.28
CA ALA A 182 1.14 -6.45 -0.39
C ALA A 182 2.08 -7.64 -0.20
N PHE A 183 1.54 -8.85 -0.16
CA PHE A 183 2.36 -10.05 -0.22
C PHE A 183 2.88 -10.25 -1.65
N VAL A 184 4.16 -10.60 -1.79
CA VAL A 184 4.84 -10.75 -3.10
C VAL A 184 5.74 -11.97 -3.16
N GLY A 185 6.02 -12.45 -4.37
CA GLY A 185 6.93 -13.57 -4.59
C GLY A 185 6.31 -14.95 -4.38
N GLU A 186 7.13 -15.91 -3.95
CA GLU A 186 6.78 -17.33 -3.82
C GLU A 186 7.44 -17.94 -2.56
N PRO A 187 6.92 -19.08 -2.04
CA PRO A 187 5.70 -19.78 -2.47
C PRO A 187 4.43 -19.04 -2.05
N VAL A 188 3.37 -19.18 -2.85
CA VAL A 188 2.04 -18.69 -2.51
C VAL A 188 1.34 -19.71 -1.62
N LEU A 189 0.91 -19.28 -0.44
CA LEU A 189 0.15 -20.05 0.53
C LEU A 189 -1.30 -19.56 0.54
N GLY A 190 -2.25 -20.48 0.74
CA GLY A 190 -3.70 -20.17 0.75
C GLY A 190 -4.39 -20.46 -0.58
N ASP A 191 -5.66 -20.84 -0.51
CA ASP A 191 -6.49 -21.27 -1.62
C ASP A 191 -7.37 -20.14 -2.18
N ARG A 192 -7.88 -19.27 -1.31
CA ARG A 192 -8.74 -18.13 -1.69
C ARG A 192 -7.95 -16.85 -1.95
N PRO A 193 -8.36 -15.99 -2.90
CA PRO A 193 -7.65 -14.74 -3.21
C PRO A 193 -7.42 -13.82 -2.00
N ASP A 194 -8.40 -13.74 -1.09
CA ASP A 194 -8.36 -12.95 0.15
C ASP A 194 -7.48 -13.57 1.24
N ARG A 195 -6.99 -14.81 1.05
CA ARG A 195 -6.13 -15.55 1.99
C ARG A 195 -4.77 -15.90 1.42
N LYS A 196 -4.53 -15.53 0.14
CA LYS A 196 -3.26 -15.75 -0.53
C LYS A 196 -2.20 -14.86 0.08
N ARG A 197 -1.12 -15.48 0.52
CA ARG A 197 0.04 -14.80 1.09
C ARG A 197 1.32 -15.46 0.67
N THR A 198 2.42 -14.78 0.91
CA THR A 198 3.77 -15.27 0.66
C THR A 198 4.63 -14.94 1.87
N PRO A 199 5.84 -15.49 1.98
CA PRO A 199 6.75 -15.14 3.08
C PRO A 199 7.34 -13.73 3.01
N LEU A 200 7.05 -12.96 1.95
CA LEU A 200 7.62 -11.65 1.70
C LEU A 200 6.52 -10.61 1.53
N VAL A 201 6.70 -9.45 2.14
CA VAL A 201 5.83 -8.28 1.98
C VAL A 201 6.59 -7.21 1.21
N LEU A 202 5.93 -6.66 0.21
CA LEU A 202 6.29 -5.43 -0.46
C LEU A 202 5.67 -4.27 0.30
N ARG A 203 6.49 -3.27 0.62
CA ARG A 203 6.09 -1.99 1.18
C ARG A 203 6.55 -0.88 0.23
N LEU A 204 5.59 -0.15 -0.33
CA LEU A 204 5.83 1.06 -1.11
C LEU A 204 5.45 2.28 -0.31
N ALA A 205 6.23 3.35 -0.41
CA ALA A 205 5.93 4.61 0.25
C ALA A 205 6.16 5.78 -0.69
N THR A 206 5.14 6.62 -0.88
CA THR A 206 5.31 7.86 -1.65
C THR A 206 6.16 8.88 -0.90
N GLY A 207 6.70 9.85 -1.63
CA GLY A 207 7.08 11.15 -1.09
C GLY A 207 5.89 11.91 -0.51
N ASP A 208 6.13 13.12 -0.02
CA ASP A 208 5.07 14.00 0.50
C ASP A 208 4.18 14.54 -0.63
N LEU A 209 2.95 14.02 -0.69
CA LEU A 209 1.94 14.38 -1.68
C LEU A 209 1.36 15.77 -1.44
N ALA A 210 1.42 16.30 -0.22
CA ALA A 210 1.02 17.68 0.04
C ALA A 210 1.99 18.67 -0.60
N ALA A 211 3.30 18.44 -0.45
CA ALA A 211 4.32 19.19 -1.18
C ALA A 211 4.14 19.07 -2.71
N ALA A 212 3.91 17.87 -3.24
CA ALA A 212 3.66 17.67 -4.66
C ALA A 212 2.42 18.44 -5.17
N ALA A 213 1.32 18.41 -4.41
CA ALA A 213 0.08 19.13 -4.75
C ALA A 213 0.24 20.67 -4.69
N ARG A 214 1.08 21.17 -3.79
CA ARG A 214 1.46 22.59 -3.72
C ARG A 214 2.22 23.03 -4.96
N LEU A 215 3.23 22.26 -5.39
CA LEU A 215 4.00 22.58 -6.61
C LEU A 215 3.11 22.59 -7.86
N ALA A 216 2.20 21.62 -8.00
CA ALA A 216 1.20 21.62 -9.06
C ALA A 216 0.27 22.84 -9.02
N THR A 217 0.05 23.43 -7.85
CA THR A 217 -0.78 24.63 -7.68
C THR A 217 -0.05 25.91 -8.05
N ALA A 218 1.26 25.96 -7.82
CA ALA A 218 2.11 27.08 -8.24
C ALA A 218 2.25 27.18 -9.78
N GLY A 219 1.75 26.21 -10.54
CA GLY A 219 1.85 26.22 -12.01
C GLY A 219 3.24 25.88 -12.53
N GLU A 220 4.10 25.27 -11.69
CA GLU A 220 5.35 24.70 -12.15
C GLU A 220 5.02 23.60 -13.18
N LEU A 221 5.48 23.78 -14.41
CA LEU A 221 5.00 23.14 -15.64
C LEU A 221 5.20 21.60 -15.75
N GLY A 222 5.53 20.92 -14.66
CA GLY A 222 5.69 19.46 -14.63
C GLY A 222 4.53 18.79 -13.88
N SER A 223 4.11 17.62 -14.35
CA SER A 223 3.42 16.68 -13.46
C SER A 223 4.40 16.35 -12.33
N PRO A 224 4.13 16.72 -11.07
CA PRO A 224 5.09 16.54 -10.00
C PRO A 224 5.42 15.06 -9.89
N THR A 225 6.67 14.70 -10.21
CA THR A 225 7.14 13.33 -10.09
C THR A 225 7.29 13.02 -8.61
N THR A 226 6.34 12.26 -8.07
CA THR A 226 6.43 11.78 -6.69
C THR A 226 7.38 10.60 -6.65
N THR A 227 8.40 10.69 -5.81
CA THR A 227 9.31 9.57 -5.55
C THR A 227 8.57 8.46 -4.83
N VAL A 228 8.80 7.21 -5.21
CA VAL A 228 8.26 6.04 -4.50
C VAL A 228 9.44 5.22 -3.98
N HIS A 229 9.47 5.02 -2.67
CA HIS A 229 10.42 4.15 -1.99
C HIS A 229 9.86 2.73 -1.99
N LEU A 230 10.68 1.75 -2.34
CA LEU A 230 10.32 0.33 -2.33
C LEU A 230 11.17 -0.39 -1.30
N VAL A 231 10.51 -1.18 -0.45
CA VAL A 231 11.12 -2.10 0.50
C VAL A 231 10.46 -3.47 0.32
N VAL A 232 11.26 -4.53 0.33
CA VAL A 232 10.77 -5.91 0.39
C VAL A 232 11.38 -6.56 1.61
N GLU A 233 10.53 -7.10 2.48
CA GLU A 233 10.95 -7.65 3.77
C GLU A 233 10.19 -8.95 4.08
N PRO A 234 10.70 -9.78 5.02
CA PRO A 234 9.94 -10.92 5.50
C PRO A 234 8.58 -10.49 6.08
N ALA A 235 7.55 -11.25 5.77
CA ALA A 235 6.27 -11.15 6.47
C ALA A 235 6.46 -11.39 7.97
N ALA A 236 5.63 -10.77 8.80
CA ALA A 236 5.61 -11.10 10.22
C ALA A 236 5.26 -12.59 10.41
N GLU A 237 5.86 -13.23 11.42
CA GLU A 237 5.91 -14.70 11.57
C GLU A 237 4.52 -15.39 11.51
N GLU A 238 3.48 -14.69 11.95
CA GLU A 238 2.11 -15.21 12.02
C GLU A 238 1.12 -14.47 11.09
N ALA A 239 1.61 -13.55 10.25
CA ALA A 239 0.73 -12.75 9.40
C ALA A 239 -0.03 -13.61 8.39
N GLN A 240 -1.36 -13.63 8.50
CA GLN A 240 -2.25 -14.24 7.51
C GLN A 240 -2.80 -13.20 6.55
N PHE A 241 -2.92 -11.96 7.04
CA PHE A 241 -3.36 -10.78 6.32
C PHE A 241 -2.30 -9.69 6.40
N ILE A 242 -2.31 -8.80 5.41
CA ILE A 242 -1.45 -7.62 5.44
C ILE A 242 -1.71 -6.72 6.64
N LEU A 243 -2.94 -6.71 7.17
CA LEU A 243 -3.23 -5.95 8.39
C LEU A 243 -2.47 -6.48 9.60
N ASP A 244 -2.29 -7.80 9.74
CA ASP A 244 -1.50 -8.41 10.82
C ASP A 244 -0.05 -7.93 10.77
N HIS A 245 0.50 -7.83 9.55
CA HIS A 245 1.84 -7.30 9.33
C HIS A 245 1.92 -5.80 9.66
N ILE A 246 0.92 -5.00 9.29
CA ILE A 246 0.88 -3.57 9.66
C ILE A 246 0.83 -3.39 11.18
N VAL A 247 0.07 -4.22 11.89
CA VAL A 247 0.04 -4.20 13.37
C VAL A 247 1.42 -4.49 13.96
N SER A 248 2.20 -5.39 13.36
CA SER A 248 3.58 -5.63 13.80
C SER A 248 4.53 -4.43 13.60
N LEU A 249 4.15 -3.47 12.76
CA LEU A 249 4.91 -2.25 12.46
C LEU A 249 4.30 -0.99 13.08
N GLU A 250 3.28 -1.14 13.94
CA GLU A 250 2.40 -0.05 14.39
C GLU A 250 3.18 1.09 15.06
N ASP A 251 4.06 0.76 16.01
CA ASP A 251 4.84 1.75 16.76
C ASP A 251 5.75 2.57 15.83
N GLU A 252 6.43 1.92 14.90
CA GLU A 252 7.33 2.58 13.95
C GLU A 252 6.55 3.44 12.95
N LEU A 253 5.41 2.93 12.47
CA LEU A 253 4.52 3.64 11.56
C LEU A 253 3.99 4.92 12.21
N PHE A 254 3.45 4.82 13.44
CA PHE A 254 2.94 5.99 14.14
C PHE A 254 4.03 6.96 14.57
N ALA A 255 5.23 6.48 14.91
CA ALA A 255 6.38 7.35 15.14
C ALA A 255 6.76 8.14 13.88
N ALA A 256 6.79 7.49 12.71
CA ALA A 256 7.08 8.14 11.43
C ALA A 256 5.99 9.16 11.05
N VAL A 257 4.72 8.81 11.22
CA VAL A 257 3.58 9.70 10.98
C VAL A 257 3.62 10.91 11.92
N GLY A 258 3.87 10.71 13.20
CA GLY A 258 3.89 11.78 14.20
C GLY A 258 5.05 12.76 14.00
N THR A 259 6.23 12.25 13.68
CA THR A 259 7.47 13.05 13.56
C THR A 259 7.73 13.56 12.14
N GLY A 260 7.09 12.98 11.12
CA GLY A 260 7.42 13.19 9.71
C GLY A 260 8.78 12.61 9.28
N ARG A 261 9.44 11.83 10.15
CA ARG A 261 10.75 11.21 9.89
C ARG A 261 10.57 9.79 9.34
N TRP A 262 10.37 9.71 8.03
CA TRP A 262 10.11 8.46 7.34
C TRP A 262 11.34 7.59 7.08
N SER A 263 12.55 8.14 7.15
CA SER A 263 13.78 7.39 6.85
C SER A 263 14.02 6.20 7.78
N ALA A 264 13.63 6.33 9.06
CA ALA A 264 13.74 5.23 10.02
C ALA A 264 12.77 4.09 9.66
N PHE A 265 11.50 4.41 9.41
CA PHE A 265 10.48 3.44 9.05
C PHE A 265 10.77 2.76 7.70
N LEU A 266 11.25 3.51 6.72
CA LEU A 266 11.62 2.99 5.40
C LEU A 266 12.99 2.29 5.39
N GLY A 267 13.58 2.06 6.58
CA GLY A 267 14.75 1.23 6.76
C GLY A 267 15.99 1.78 6.06
N GLY A 268 16.21 3.10 6.16
CA GLY A 268 17.27 3.87 5.49
C GLY A 268 18.49 3.05 5.10
N GLY A 269 18.43 2.44 3.92
CA GLY A 269 19.45 1.58 3.32
C GLY A 269 20.32 0.83 4.32
N ALA A 270 19.75 0.02 5.21
CA ALA A 270 20.57 -0.99 5.87
C ALA A 270 21.05 -1.93 4.76
N GLU A 271 22.29 -1.73 4.28
CA GLU A 271 23.00 -2.70 3.48
C GLU A 271 22.92 -4.02 4.22
N TYR A 272 22.07 -4.93 3.73
CA TYR A 272 22.06 -6.28 4.25
C TYR A 272 23.48 -6.83 4.07
N PRO A 273 24.09 -7.43 5.12
CA PRO A 273 25.36 -8.11 4.94
C PRO A 273 25.17 -9.09 3.79
N GLN A 274 25.93 -8.89 2.70
CA GLN A 274 25.84 -9.72 1.51
C GLN A 274 25.86 -11.17 1.97
N ALA A 275 24.79 -11.91 1.68
CA ALA A 275 24.75 -13.31 2.01
C ALA A 275 26.00 -13.95 1.37
N PRO A 276 26.80 -14.72 2.13
CA PRO A 276 27.95 -15.41 1.54
C PRO A 276 27.43 -16.22 0.36
N HIS A 277 28.01 -15.96 -0.82
CA HIS A 277 27.66 -16.58 -2.10
C HIS A 277 27.19 -18.02 -1.90
N GLN A 278 25.87 -18.25 -2.00
CA GLN A 278 25.38 -19.62 -2.04
C GLN A 278 25.85 -20.23 -3.38
N PRO A 279 26.44 -21.43 -3.36
CA PRO A 279 26.81 -22.13 -4.57
C PRO A 279 25.55 -22.39 -5.42
N SER A 280 25.70 -22.15 -6.72
CA SER A 280 24.65 -22.32 -7.73
C SER A 280 23.92 -23.67 -7.58
N PRO A 281 22.57 -23.70 -7.62
CA PRO A 281 21.80 -24.93 -7.53
C PRO A 281 21.84 -25.68 -8.87
N ALA A 282 23.00 -26.23 -9.22
CA ALA A 282 23.10 -27.27 -10.22
C ALA A 282 22.54 -28.58 -9.62
N GLY A 283 21.23 -28.77 -9.61
CA GLY A 283 20.69 -30.07 -9.16
C GLY A 283 19.19 -30.21 -8.93
N TRP A 284 18.39 -29.15 -8.96
CA TRP A 284 16.95 -29.32 -8.77
C TRP A 284 16.26 -29.75 -10.08
N ARG A 285 16.06 -31.07 -10.26
CA ARG A 285 15.22 -31.63 -11.32
C ARG A 285 13.80 -31.82 -10.80
N ALA A 286 12.85 -31.06 -11.34
CA ALA A 286 11.43 -31.34 -11.21
C ALA A 286 11.09 -32.69 -11.89
N PRO A 287 10.16 -33.51 -11.34
CA PRO A 287 9.67 -34.69 -12.02
C PRO A 287 8.99 -34.31 -13.35
N ARG A 288 9.49 -34.88 -14.45
CA ARG A 288 8.99 -34.66 -15.82
C ARG A 288 7.59 -35.27 -15.97
N ALA A 289 6.58 -34.43 -16.13
CA ALA A 289 5.37 -34.80 -16.89
C ALA A 289 5.69 -34.57 -18.38
N GLY A 290 5.61 -35.63 -19.19
CA GLY A 290 5.90 -35.58 -20.61
C GLY A 290 4.73 -35.07 -21.43
N PHE A 291 5.00 -34.21 -22.42
CA PHE A 291 4.36 -34.16 -23.74
C PHE A 291 5.23 -33.25 -24.66
N PRO A 292 5.44 -33.58 -25.96
CA PRO A 292 6.37 -32.86 -26.81
C PRO A 292 5.65 -31.81 -27.69
N GLY A 293 6.21 -30.60 -27.75
CA GLY A 293 5.82 -29.58 -28.72
C GLY A 293 6.89 -28.49 -28.81
N ARG A 294 7.60 -28.44 -29.94
CA ARG A 294 8.62 -27.41 -30.24
C ARG A 294 7.95 -26.02 -30.38
N PRO A 295 8.60 -24.93 -29.92
CA PRO A 295 8.31 -23.60 -30.46
C PRO A 295 9.34 -23.20 -31.53
N ARG A 296 8.80 -22.55 -32.57
CA ARG A 296 9.52 -21.91 -33.68
C ARG A 296 10.02 -20.53 -33.27
N HIS A 297 11.13 -20.14 -33.89
CA HIS A 297 11.59 -18.75 -34.04
C HIS A 297 10.50 -17.88 -34.68
N VAL A 298 10.30 -16.67 -34.16
CA VAL A 298 9.64 -15.57 -34.87
C VAL A 298 10.42 -14.28 -34.61
N GLU A 299 10.99 -13.73 -35.68
CA GLU A 299 11.45 -12.35 -35.77
C GLU A 299 10.26 -11.45 -36.15
N PHE A 300 10.22 -10.22 -35.64
CA PHE A 300 9.33 -9.18 -36.14
C PHE A 300 10.14 -7.96 -36.60
N PRO A 301 9.94 -7.47 -37.84
CA PRO A 301 10.51 -6.22 -38.29
C PRO A 301 9.65 -5.04 -37.81
N GLY A 302 10.32 -3.92 -37.56
CA GLY A 302 9.71 -2.66 -37.16
C GLY A 302 8.92 -1.96 -38.26
N GLY A 303 8.02 -1.09 -37.82
CA GLY A 303 7.32 -0.13 -38.66
C GLY A 303 6.19 0.54 -37.87
N ILE A 304 6.35 1.83 -37.54
CA ILE A 304 5.24 2.71 -37.17
C ILE A 304 5.16 3.79 -38.24
N PRO A 305 4.06 3.87 -39.02
CA PRO A 305 3.74 5.04 -39.82
C PRO A 305 2.93 6.07 -39.01
N GLY A 306 3.01 7.31 -39.47
CA GLY A 306 2.66 8.54 -38.76
C GLY A 306 1.20 8.72 -38.35
N LEU A 307 1.02 9.66 -37.42
CA LEU A 307 -0.24 10.32 -37.12
C LEU A 307 -0.13 11.78 -37.57
N GLY A 308 -0.92 12.12 -38.59
CA GLY A 308 -1.28 13.49 -38.93
C GLY A 308 -2.73 13.77 -38.54
N GLY A 309 -2.97 15.00 -38.08
CA GLY A 309 -4.20 15.79 -38.20
C GLY A 309 -5.55 15.18 -37.79
N LEU A 310 -6.07 15.62 -36.64
CA LEU A 310 -7.13 16.66 -36.51
C LEU A 310 -7.46 16.86 -35.03
#